data_AF-A0A7K3LJE8-F1
#
_entry.id   AF-A0A7K3LJE8-F1
#
_cell.length_a   1.000
_cell.length_b   1.000
_cell.length_c   1.000
_cell.angle_alpha   90.00
_cell.angle_beta   90.00
_cell.angle_gamma   90.00
#
_symmetry.space_group_name_H-M   'P 1'
#
loop_
_entity.id
_entity.type
_entity.pdbx_description
1 polymer ?
#
loop_
_entity_poly.entity_id
_entity_poly.type
_entity_poly.pdbx_seq_one_letter_code
_entity_poly.pdbx_strand_id
1 'polypeptide(L)'
;MSEFRSGFVCFVGRPNTGKSTLTNALVGEKIAITSNRPQTTRHTIRGIVNRPDAQLVLVDTPGLHRPRTLLGQRLNDLVRDTYSEVDLIGVCIPADEKIGPGDRWIVEQVRQMAPGTTVLGIVTKIDTVGQEKVAAQLLALSQLLGPSSEVVPVSARSGKQMDVLGDVLVSLMEPGPAFYPDGELTDEPEQVLMAEFIREAALEGVHDELPHSLAVVIEEIIPREDRTPEQTPMVDVHAILYVERDSQKGIIIGKKGARLKAVGTAARGQIEALLGVKVYLDLHVKVAKDWQRDPKQLGRMGF
;
A
#
# COMPACT_ATOMS: atom_id res chain seq x y z
N MET A 1 18.81 29.75 7.10
CA MET A 1 18.05 28.88 6.18
C MET A 1 17.73 27.63 6.97
N SER A 2 16.48 27.19 7.02
CA SER A 2 16.15 25.90 7.65
C SER A 2 16.93 24.81 6.93
N GLU A 3 17.58 23.96 7.69
CA GLU A 3 18.33 22.81 7.16
C GLU A 3 17.34 21.84 6.51
N PHE A 4 17.64 21.37 5.29
CA PHE A 4 16.79 20.41 4.58
C PHE A 4 16.80 19.07 5.33
N ARG A 5 15.63 18.48 5.53
CA ARG A 5 15.48 17.22 6.28
C ARG A 5 15.00 16.10 5.38
N SER A 6 15.46 14.89 5.64
CA SER A 6 15.06 13.74 4.83
C SER A 6 15.06 12.47 5.65
N GLY A 7 14.14 11.56 5.35
CA GLY A 7 14.19 10.23 5.94
C GLY A 7 13.05 9.31 5.50
N PHE A 8 13.15 8.07 5.94
CA PHE A 8 12.27 6.97 5.62
C PHE A 8 11.25 6.74 6.73
N VAL A 9 9.98 6.65 6.37
CA VAL A 9 8.85 6.51 7.30
C VAL A 9 8.05 5.27 6.92
N CYS A 10 7.96 4.27 7.79
CA CYS A 10 7.08 3.12 7.57
C CYS A 10 5.77 3.29 8.36
N PHE A 11 4.62 3.09 7.72
CA PHE A 11 3.34 2.98 8.43
C PHE A 11 2.99 1.54 8.73
N VAL A 12 2.60 1.27 9.98
CA VAL A 12 2.33 -0.08 10.47
C VAL A 12 1.00 -0.12 11.20
N GLY A 13 0.38 -1.29 11.26
CA GLY A 13 -0.93 -1.47 11.86
C GLY A 13 -1.68 -2.61 11.22
N ARG A 14 -2.78 -3.02 11.87
CA ARG A 14 -3.61 -4.11 11.37
C ARG A 14 -4.10 -3.87 9.94
N PRO A 15 -4.60 -4.89 9.25
CA PRO A 15 -5.40 -4.66 8.05
C PRO A 15 -6.50 -3.61 8.28
N ASN A 16 -6.78 -2.81 7.26
CA ASN A 16 -7.87 -1.81 7.24
C ASN A 16 -7.73 -0.65 8.24
N THR A 17 -6.54 -0.42 8.82
CA THR A 17 -6.28 0.76 9.65
C THR A 17 -6.07 2.04 8.84
N GLY A 18 -6.06 1.97 7.51
CA GLY A 18 -5.97 3.14 6.62
C GLY A 18 -4.55 3.56 6.22
N LYS A 19 -3.55 2.67 6.35
CA LYS A 19 -2.14 2.93 5.99
C LYS A 19 -1.96 3.41 4.54
N SER A 20 -2.35 2.61 3.56
CA SER A 20 -2.18 3.00 2.14
C SER A 20 -3.02 4.22 1.76
N THR A 21 -4.18 4.42 2.40
CA THR A 21 -4.96 5.67 2.26
C THR A 21 -4.20 6.87 2.81
N LEU A 22 -3.52 6.71 3.94
CA LEU A 22 -2.68 7.75 4.54
C LEU A 22 -1.45 8.05 3.66
N THR A 23 -0.78 7.02 3.14
CA THR A 23 0.34 7.15 2.20
C THR A 23 -0.08 7.96 0.97
N ASN A 24 -1.17 7.55 0.30
CA ASN A 24 -1.68 8.27 -0.87
C ASN A 24 -2.06 9.72 -0.55
N ALA A 25 -2.65 9.97 0.63
CA ALA A 25 -3.02 11.32 1.02
C ALA A 25 -1.82 12.23 1.32
N LEU A 26 -0.72 11.68 1.83
CA LEU A 26 0.53 12.42 2.05
C LEU A 26 1.29 12.70 0.75
N VAL A 27 1.32 11.72 -0.16
CA VAL A 27 1.96 11.87 -1.49
C VAL A 27 1.14 12.81 -2.39
N GLY A 28 -0.19 12.80 -2.25
CA GLY A 28 -1.11 13.58 -3.07
C GLY A 28 -1.62 12.82 -4.30
N GLU A 29 -1.08 11.63 -4.57
CA GLU A 29 -1.50 10.75 -5.66
C GLU A 29 -1.70 9.31 -5.18
N LYS A 30 -2.41 8.52 -5.99
CA LYS A 30 -2.67 7.10 -5.69
C LYS A 30 -1.52 6.23 -6.18
N ILE A 31 -0.57 5.96 -5.28
CA ILE A 31 0.60 5.11 -5.54
C ILE A 31 0.50 3.72 -4.88
N ALA A 32 -0.30 3.60 -3.81
CA ALA A 32 -0.54 2.35 -3.09
C ALA A 32 -2.00 1.93 -3.23
N ILE A 33 -2.25 0.64 -3.45
CA ILE A 33 -3.62 0.15 -3.55
C ILE A 33 -4.32 0.12 -2.20
N THR A 34 -5.64 0.27 -2.25
CA THR A 34 -6.50 0.29 -1.07
C THR A 34 -7.57 -0.78 -1.20
N SER A 35 -7.72 -1.60 -0.17
CA SER A 35 -8.80 -2.58 -0.11
C SER A 35 -9.15 -2.90 1.32
N ASN A 36 -10.43 -3.24 1.55
CA ASN A 36 -10.94 -3.68 2.84
C ASN A 36 -10.51 -5.12 3.18
N ARG A 37 -9.65 -5.74 2.36
CA ARG A 37 -9.18 -7.11 2.53
C ARG A 37 -7.86 -7.15 3.31
N PRO A 38 -7.70 -8.11 4.25
CA PRO A 38 -6.40 -8.41 4.81
C PRO A 38 -5.37 -8.75 3.72
N GLN A 39 -4.10 -8.41 3.98
CA GLN A 39 -2.98 -8.67 3.05
C GLN A 39 -3.18 -8.03 1.67
N THR A 40 -3.74 -6.82 1.67
CA THR A 40 -3.86 -6.01 0.46
C THR A 40 -2.48 -5.67 -0.08
N THR A 41 -1.59 -5.04 0.68
CA THR A 41 -0.21 -4.76 0.24
C THR A 41 0.65 -6.04 0.26
N ARG A 42 1.35 -6.33 -0.85
CA ARG A 42 2.24 -7.51 -0.99
C ARG A 42 3.63 -7.17 -1.52
N HIS A 43 3.82 -5.95 -1.99
CA HIS A 43 5.10 -5.36 -2.34
C HIS A 43 5.34 -4.21 -1.38
N THR A 44 6.60 -3.92 -1.07
CA THR A 44 6.93 -2.65 -0.44
C THR A 44 6.79 -1.58 -1.50
N ILE A 45 6.01 -0.52 -1.23
CA ILE A 45 5.86 0.62 -2.14
C ILE A 45 6.44 1.83 -1.45
N ARG A 46 7.30 2.58 -2.15
CA ARG A 46 7.79 3.87 -1.64
C ARG A 46 7.01 5.01 -2.25
N GLY A 47 6.47 5.86 -1.39
CA GLY A 47 5.85 7.11 -1.73
C GLY A 47 6.72 8.28 -1.33
N ILE A 48 6.97 9.18 -2.26
CA ILE A 48 7.91 10.27 -2.06
C ILE A 48 7.12 11.56 -1.87
N VAL A 49 7.24 12.15 -0.69
CA VAL A 49 6.65 13.45 -0.37
C VAL A 49 7.73 14.51 -0.49
N ASN A 50 7.65 15.30 -1.56
CA ASN A 50 8.58 16.38 -1.83
C ASN A 50 8.08 17.70 -1.23
N ARG A 51 8.87 18.33 -0.36
CA ARG A 51 8.62 19.67 0.18
C ARG A 51 9.82 20.59 -0.09
N PRO A 52 9.63 21.92 -0.10
CA PRO A 52 10.74 22.86 -0.21
C PRO A 52 11.79 22.73 0.91
N ASP A 53 11.37 22.26 2.09
CA ASP A 53 12.17 22.16 3.32
C ASP A 53 12.54 20.71 3.70
N ALA A 54 11.97 19.70 3.04
CA ALA A 54 12.19 18.30 3.39
C ALA A 54 11.80 17.29 2.29
N GLN A 55 12.23 16.05 2.44
CA GLN A 55 11.72 14.89 1.68
C GLN A 55 11.39 13.73 2.61
N LEU A 56 10.17 13.22 2.56
CA LEU A 56 9.78 12.00 3.29
C LEU A 56 9.63 10.86 2.29
N VAL A 57 10.28 9.74 2.57
CA VAL A 57 10.12 8.49 1.80
C VAL A 57 9.22 7.56 2.61
N LEU A 58 7.93 7.54 2.28
CA LEU A 58 6.91 6.72 2.92
C LEU A 58 6.99 5.29 2.41
N VAL A 59 7.32 4.35 3.27
CA VAL A 59 7.45 2.93 2.93
C VAL A 59 6.17 2.20 3.35
N ASP A 60 5.27 1.91 2.39
CA ASP A 60 4.08 1.08 2.64
C ASP A 60 4.48 -0.39 2.59
N THR A 61 4.32 -1.09 3.70
CA THR A 61 4.71 -2.50 3.84
C THR A 61 3.50 -3.42 3.98
N PRO A 62 3.65 -4.71 3.62
CA PRO A 62 2.65 -5.71 3.94
C PRO A 62 2.28 -5.74 5.44
N GLY A 63 1.03 -6.08 5.75
CA GLY A 63 0.62 -6.26 7.14
C GLY A 63 1.25 -7.50 7.79
N LEU A 64 1.94 -7.31 8.92
CA LEU A 64 2.45 -8.42 9.74
C LEU A 64 1.31 -9.36 10.16
N HIS A 65 1.53 -10.66 9.98
CA HIS A 65 0.60 -11.71 10.39
C HIS A 65 1.32 -13.02 10.64
N ARG A 66 0.67 -13.98 11.29
CA ARG A 66 1.25 -15.32 11.46
C ARG A 66 1.23 -16.06 10.12
N PRO A 67 2.38 -16.40 9.52
CA PRO A 67 2.41 -16.90 8.15
C PRO A 67 1.95 -18.36 8.09
N ARG A 68 1.23 -18.71 7.02
CA ARG A 68 0.73 -20.09 6.74
C ARG A 68 1.24 -20.64 5.39
N THR A 69 1.90 -19.81 4.60
CA THR A 69 2.42 -20.08 3.25
C THR A 69 3.82 -19.50 3.12
N LEU A 70 4.55 -19.90 2.09
CA LEU A 70 5.88 -19.35 1.80
C LEU A 70 5.78 -17.87 1.42
N LEU A 71 4.75 -17.47 0.67
CA LEU A 71 4.45 -16.05 0.43
C LEU A 71 4.34 -15.28 1.75
N GLY A 72 3.52 -15.76 2.70
CA GLY A 72 3.37 -15.09 3.99
C GLY A 72 4.68 -14.97 4.78
N GLN A 73 5.58 -15.94 4.66
CA GLN A 73 6.92 -15.86 5.25
C GLN A 73 7.75 -14.75 4.60
N ARG A 74 7.84 -14.74 3.26
CA ARG A 74 8.57 -13.69 2.52
C ARG A 74 8.04 -12.29 2.79
N LEU A 75 6.72 -12.12 2.88
CA LEU A 75 6.12 -10.84 3.22
C LEU A 75 6.51 -10.38 4.63
N ASN A 76 6.60 -11.29 5.60
CA ASN A 76 7.05 -10.94 6.95
C ASN A 76 8.55 -10.64 7.01
N ASP A 77 9.36 -11.34 6.21
CA ASP A 77 10.80 -11.08 6.10
C ASP A 77 11.03 -9.68 5.51
N LEU A 78 10.32 -9.34 4.43
CA LEU A 78 10.33 -8.00 3.81
C LEU A 78 9.97 -6.89 4.82
N VAL A 79 8.95 -7.12 5.65
CA VAL A 79 8.55 -6.16 6.68
C VAL A 79 9.65 -6.00 7.73
N ARG A 80 10.26 -7.10 8.16
CA ARG A 80 11.36 -7.07 9.14
C ARG A 80 12.55 -6.27 8.61
N ASP A 81 12.95 -6.52 7.36
CA ASP A 81 14.06 -5.82 6.72
C ASP A 81 13.73 -4.32 6.60
N THR A 82 12.50 -3.99 6.20
CA THR A 82 12.05 -2.59 6.13
C THR A 82 12.12 -1.90 7.49
N TYR A 83 11.67 -2.54 8.57
CA TYR A 83 11.67 -1.93 9.90
C TYR A 83 13.08 -1.60 10.40
N SER A 84 14.10 -2.35 9.96
CA SER A 84 15.50 -2.06 10.30
C SER A 84 16.12 -0.91 9.50
N GLU A 85 15.49 -0.49 8.40
CA GLU A 85 16.03 0.51 7.48
C GLU A 85 15.34 1.88 7.58
N VAL A 86 14.22 1.98 8.30
CA VAL A 86 13.47 3.24 8.44
C VAL A 86 13.88 4.06 9.66
N ASP A 87 13.85 5.39 9.49
CA ASP A 87 14.15 6.36 10.55
C ASP A 87 12.98 6.51 11.54
N LEU A 88 11.75 6.29 11.06
CA LEU A 88 10.53 6.40 11.86
C LEU A 88 9.48 5.36 11.49
N ILE A 89 8.78 4.85 12.51
CA ILE A 89 7.65 3.93 12.37
C ILE A 89 6.37 4.58 12.91
N GLY A 90 5.38 4.79 12.03
CA GLY A 90 4.07 5.30 12.37
C GLY A 90 3.05 4.19 12.65
N VAL A 91 2.67 3.99 13.91
CA VAL A 91 1.68 3.00 14.36
C VAL A 91 0.27 3.54 14.17
N CYS A 92 -0.42 3.04 13.13
CA CYS A 92 -1.77 3.43 12.75
C CYS A 92 -2.85 2.62 13.48
N ILE A 93 -3.68 3.30 14.27
CA ILE A 93 -4.86 2.75 14.95
C ILE A 93 -6.10 3.54 14.54
N PRO A 94 -7.17 2.88 14.08
CA PRO A 94 -8.36 3.59 13.63
C PRO A 94 -9.20 4.04 14.83
N ALA A 95 -9.80 5.23 14.73
CA ALA A 95 -10.57 5.85 15.80
C ALA A 95 -11.92 5.17 16.08
N ASP A 96 -12.43 4.40 15.13
CA ASP A 96 -13.71 3.68 15.23
C ASP A 96 -13.61 2.34 15.97
N GLU A 97 -12.41 1.77 16.14
CA GLU A 97 -12.19 0.48 16.77
C GLU A 97 -11.49 0.60 18.14
N LYS A 98 -11.63 -0.43 18.99
CA LYS A 98 -10.83 -0.50 20.24
C LYS A 98 -9.44 -1.04 19.94
N ILE A 99 -8.43 -0.58 20.70
CA ILE A 99 -7.09 -1.17 20.68
C ILE A 99 -7.15 -2.62 21.17
N GLY A 100 -7.01 -3.55 20.24
CA GLY A 100 -7.16 -4.98 20.48
C GLY A 100 -5.82 -5.72 20.66
N PRO A 101 -5.87 -7.05 20.84
CA PRO A 101 -4.67 -7.88 20.94
C PRO A 101 -3.75 -7.79 19.72
N GLY A 102 -4.32 -7.67 18.51
CA GLY A 102 -3.54 -7.53 17.28
C GLY A 102 -2.76 -6.21 17.20
N ASP A 103 -3.33 -5.11 17.70
CA ASP A 103 -2.64 -3.82 17.78
C ASP A 103 -1.45 -3.88 18.75
N ARG A 104 -1.69 -4.45 19.94
CA ARG A 104 -0.64 -4.65 20.96
C ARG A 104 0.48 -5.55 20.45
N TRP A 105 0.14 -6.60 19.72
CA TRP A 105 1.13 -7.47 19.11
C TRP A 105 1.99 -6.74 18.08
N ILE A 106 1.40 -5.89 17.22
CA ILE A 106 2.19 -5.08 16.27
C ILE A 106 3.14 -4.13 16.99
N VAL A 107 2.67 -3.41 18.02
CA VAL A 107 3.53 -2.53 18.83
C VAL A 107 4.69 -3.32 19.46
N GLU A 108 4.43 -4.51 19.97
CA GLU A 108 5.46 -5.39 20.52
C GLU A 108 6.45 -5.85 19.44
N GLN A 109 5.99 -6.18 18.24
CA GLN A 109 6.89 -6.53 17.13
C GLN A 109 7.76 -5.35 16.69
N VAL A 110 7.21 -4.13 16.62
CA VAL A 110 8.00 -2.92 16.32
C VAL A 110 9.11 -2.74 17.35
N ARG A 111 8.79 -2.84 18.64
CA ARG A 111 9.79 -2.73 19.72
C ARG A 111 10.87 -3.82 19.65
N GLN A 112 10.50 -5.03 19.25
CA GLN A 112 11.44 -6.15 19.15
C GLN A 112 12.33 -6.06 17.89
N MET A 113 11.77 -5.65 16.76
CA MET A 113 12.47 -5.62 15.47
C MET A 113 13.27 -4.34 15.26
N ALA A 114 12.81 -3.22 15.80
CA ALA A 114 13.36 -1.89 15.60
C ALA A 114 13.46 -1.12 16.94
N PRO A 115 14.20 -1.64 17.95
CA PRO A 115 14.21 -1.08 19.31
C PRO A 115 14.77 0.34 19.42
N GLY A 116 15.56 0.79 18.43
CA GLY A 116 16.15 2.14 18.40
C GLY A 116 15.40 3.13 17.50
N THR A 117 14.37 2.69 16.78
CA THR A 117 13.67 3.51 15.79
C THR A 117 12.60 4.35 16.45
N THR A 118 12.46 5.62 16.03
CA THR A 118 11.43 6.53 16.53
C THR A 118 10.03 6.01 16.21
N VAL A 119 9.14 5.99 17.21
CA VAL A 119 7.75 5.52 17.04
C VAL A 119 6.77 6.66 17.22
N LEU A 120 5.95 6.90 16.19
CA LEU A 120 4.86 7.86 16.18
C LEU A 120 3.51 7.14 16.23
N GLY A 121 2.62 7.52 17.13
CA GLY A 121 1.23 7.05 17.12
C GLY A 121 0.37 7.83 16.13
N ILE A 122 -0.45 7.15 15.34
CA ILE A 122 -1.33 7.79 14.37
C ILE A 122 -2.76 7.27 14.57
N VAL A 123 -3.67 8.13 15.02
CA VAL A 123 -5.09 7.78 15.17
C VAL A 123 -5.81 8.12 13.86
N THR A 124 -6.09 7.12 13.04
CA THR A 124 -6.70 7.31 11.71
C THR A 124 -8.23 7.34 11.77
N LYS A 125 -8.88 7.72 10.66
CA LYS A 125 -10.35 7.72 10.49
C LYS A 125 -11.11 8.58 11.51
N ILE A 126 -10.53 9.69 11.97
CA ILE A 126 -11.19 10.56 12.97
C ILE A 126 -12.50 11.19 12.48
N ASP A 127 -12.78 11.14 11.17
CA ASP A 127 -14.03 11.58 10.56
C ASP A 127 -15.22 10.65 10.87
N THR A 128 -14.98 9.42 11.32
CA THR A 128 -16.04 8.43 11.55
C THR A 128 -16.60 8.45 12.98
N VAL A 129 -16.02 9.27 13.87
CA VAL A 129 -16.36 9.29 15.31
C VAL A 129 -16.38 10.71 15.88
N GLY A 130 -17.04 10.89 17.04
CA GLY A 130 -17.05 12.16 17.77
C GLY A 130 -15.73 12.47 18.50
N GLN A 131 -15.52 13.74 18.85
CA GLN A 131 -14.28 14.24 19.48
C GLN A 131 -13.90 13.51 20.77
N GLU A 132 -14.88 13.16 21.62
CA GLU A 132 -14.63 12.42 22.86
C GLU A 132 -13.97 11.06 22.60
N LYS A 133 -14.41 10.36 21.54
CA LYS A 133 -13.84 9.06 21.17
C LYS A 133 -12.44 9.20 20.57
N VAL A 134 -12.19 10.27 19.80
CA VAL A 134 -10.83 10.61 19.33
C VAL A 134 -9.90 10.86 20.51
N ALA A 135 -10.30 11.69 21.47
CA ALA A 135 -9.51 12.00 22.66
C ALA A 135 -9.20 10.74 23.49
N ALA A 136 -10.20 9.89 23.71
CA ALA A 136 -10.02 8.61 24.41
C ALA A 136 -9.01 7.69 23.68
N GLN A 137 -9.08 7.64 22.35
CA GLN A 137 -8.18 6.82 21.55
C GLN A 137 -6.74 7.35 21.55
N LEU A 138 -6.56 8.68 21.49
CA LEU A 138 -5.24 9.32 21.61
C LEU A 138 -4.58 8.96 22.94
N LEU A 139 -5.33 9.07 24.04
CA LEU A 139 -4.83 8.72 25.37
C LEU A 139 -4.47 7.22 25.45
N ALA A 140 -5.33 6.34 24.93
CA ALA A 140 -5.10 4.90 24.95
C ALA A 140 -3.87 4.50 24.12
N LEU A 141 -3.66 5.13 22.96
CA LEU A 141 -2.49 4.87 22.12
C LEU A 141 -1.21 5.43 22.75
N SER A 142 -1.26 6.65 23.30
CA SER A 142 -0.13 7.24 24.02
C SER A 142 0.31 6.36 25.20
N GLN A 143 -0.63 5.83 25.99
CA GLN A 143 -0.33 4.88 27.07
C GLN A 143 0.28 3.58 26.55
N LEU A 144 -0.16 3.07 25.40
CA LEU A 144 0.38 1.86 24.81
C LEU A 144 1.82 2.05 24.32
N LEU A 145 2.11 3.17 23.67
CA LEU A 145 3.43 3.46 23.08
C LEU A 145 4.44 3.92 24.12
N GLY A 146 4.00 4.64 25.15
CA GLY A 146 4.84 5.18 26.21
C GLY A 146 5.00 6.70 26.11
N PRO A 147 5.60 7.33 27.13
CA PRO A 147 5.64 8.79 27.28
C PRO A 147 6.52 9.50 26.24
N SER A 148 7.40 8.77 25.55
CA SER A 148 8.31 9.31 24.54
C SER A 148 7.71 9.39 23.13
N SER A 149 6.51 8.81 22.93
CA SER A 149 5.88 8.77 21.60
C SER A 149 4.83 9.86 21.45
N GLU A 150 4.98 10.67 20.41
CA GLU A 150 3.94 11.59 19.96
C GLU A 150 2.75 10.80 19.39
N VAL A 151 1.55 11.39 19.43
CA VAL A 151 0.35 10.78 18.85
C VAL A 151 -0.45 11.84 18.09
N VAL A 152 -0.68 11.60 16.79
CA VAL A 152 -1.37 12.54 15.89
C VAL A 152 -2.69 11.94 15.38
N PRO A 153 -3.84 12.62 15.59
CA PRO A 153 -5.10 12.24 14.99
C PRO A 153 -5.20 12.73 13.54
N VAL A 154 -5.67 11.89 12.63
CA VAL A 154 -5.78 12.21 11.19
C VAL A 154 -7.01 11.60 10.53
N SER A 155 -7.47 12.26 9.45
CA SER A 155 -8.38 11.66 8.49
C SER A 155 -7.87 11.89 7.08
N ALA A 156 -7.27 10.84 6.49
CA ALA A 156 -6.83 10.86 5.10
C ALA A 156 -7.99 11.11 4.12
N ARG A 157 -9.21 10.68 4.47
CA ARG A 157 -10.41 10.87 3.63
C ARG A 157 -10.88 12.32 3.59
N SER A 158 -10.88 13.01 4.74
CA SER A 158 -11.34 14.40 4.83
C SER A 158 -10.21 15.43 4.71
N GLY A 159 -8.95 14.98 4.67
CA GLY A 159 -7.76 15.83 4.70
C GLY A 159 -7.44 16.43 6.08
N LYS A 160 -8.23 16.09 7.12
CA LYS A 160 -8.07 16.69 8.45
C LYS A 160 -6.74 16.28 9.09
N GLN A 161 -5.95 17.28 9.47
CA GLN A 161 -4.65 17.17 10.15
C GLN A 161 -3.55 16.46 9.34
N MET A 162 -3.70 16.38 8.02
CA MET A 162 -2.67 15.81 7.15
C MET A 162 -1.41 16.69 7.06
N ASP A 163 -1.61 18.01 7.07
CA ASP A 163 -0.57 19.03 7.20
C ASP A 163 0.19 18.88 8.52
N VAL A 164 -0.54 18.79 9.63
CA VAL A 164 0.04 18.60 10.97
C VAL A 164 0.85 17.31 11.05
N LEU A 165 0.33 16.20 10.50
CA LEU A 165 1.10 14.96 10.44
C LEU A 165 2.38 15.13 9.62
N GLY A 166 2.31 15.78 8.45
CA GLY A 166 3.47 16.06 7.62
C GLY A 166 4.53 16.86 8.36
N ASP A 167 4.14 17.90 9.10
CA ASP A 167 5.06 18.72 9.89
C ASP A 167 5.69 17.95 11.06
N VAL A 168 4.90 17.13 11.78
CA VAL A 168 5.42 16.26 12.84
C VAL A 168 6.44 15.28 12.28
N LEU A 169 6.13 14.61 11.16
CA LEU A 169 7.05 13.69 10.50
C LEU A 169 8.36 14.38 10.14
N VAL A 170 8.32 15.54 9.48
CA VAL A 170 9.51 16.33 9.12
C VAL A 170 10.31 16.74 10.36
N SER A 171 9.65 17.14 11.44
CA SER A 171 10.33 17.56 12.68
C SER A 171 11.15 16.45 13.34
N LEU A 172 10.76 15.19 13.09
CA LEU A 172 11.40 13.98 13.62
C LEU A 172 12.51 13.44 12.69
N MET A 173 12.67 13.98 11.47
CA MET A 173 13.73 13.58 10.55
C MET A 173 15.03 14.35 10.81
N GLU A 174 16.16 13.69 10.60
CA GLU A 174 17.47 14.35 10.63
C GLU A 174 17.70 15.21 9.36
N PRO A 175 18.60 16.20 9.43
CA PRO A 175 19.12 16.87 8.25
C PRO A 175 19.76 15.88 7.26
N GLY A 176 19.48 16.03 5.97
CA GLY A 176 19.99 15.12 4.95
C GLY A 176 19.75 15.59 3.52
N PRO A 177 20.22 14.86 2.50
CA PRO A 177 19.95 15.18 1.10
C PRO A 177 18.55 14.71 0.66
N ALA A 178 18.04 15.24 -0.45
CA ALA A 178 16.96 14.56 -1.15
C ALA A 178 17.49 13.22 -1.73
N PHE A 179 16.86 12.10 -1.34
CA PHE A 179 17.13 10.78 -1.89
C PHE A 179 16.64 10.66 -3.34
N TYR A 180 15.56 11.36 -3.67
CA TYR A 180 14.95 11.41 -5.01
C TYR A 180 14.90 12.86 -5.50
N PRO A 181 15.98 13.39 -6.12
CA PRO A 181 16.10 14.80 -6.46
C PRO A 181 15.22 15.24 -7.64
N ASP A 182 14.76 14.30 -8.47
CA ASP A 182 14.02 14.58 -9.70
C ASP A 182 12.51 14.82 -9.48
N GLY A 183 12.07 14.79 -8.22
CA GLY A 183 10.67 15.06 -7.86
C GLY A 183 9.73 13.90 -8.13
N GLU A 184 10.26 12.68 -8.26
CA GLU A 184 9.50 11.44 -8.36
C GLU A 184 8.50 11.33 -7.20
N LEU A 185 7.34 10.73 -7.47
CA LEU A 185 6.31 10.43 -6.44
C LEU A 185 6.42 9.00 -5.91
N THR A 186 7.08 8.11 -6.65
CA THR A 186 7.35 6.71 -6.29
C THR A 186 8.53 6.19 -7.11
N ASP A 187 9.28 5.23 -6.57
CA ASP A 187 10.35 4.52 -7.29
C ASP A 187 9.90 3.17 -7.87
N GLU A 188 8.60 2.87 -7.75
CA GLU A 188 8.03 1.63 -8.27
C GLU A 188 7.93 1.64 -9.80
N PRO A 189 8.37 0.56 -10.48
CA PRO A 189 8.15 0.41 -11.91
C PRO A 189 6.65 0.44 -12.25
N GLU A 190 6.29 1.10 -13.35
CA GLU A 190 4.89 1.23 -13.80
C GLU A 190 4.20 -0.14 -13.93
N GLN A 191 4.94 -1.19 -14.32
CA GLN A 191 4.45 -2.57 -14.41
C GLN A 191 3.89 -3.06 -13.08
N VAL A 192 4.55 -2.74 -11.96
CA VAL A 192 4.14 -3.14 -10.61
C VAL A 192 2.87 -2.39 -10.24
N LEU A 193 2.83 -1.07 -10.45
CA LEU A 193 1.64 -0.25 -10.19
C LEU A 193 0.43 -0.72 -11.01
N MET A 194 0.62 -1.03 -12.30
CA MET A 194 -0.43 -1.58 -13.16
C MET A 194 -0.95 -2.93 -12.66
N ALA A 195 -0.06 -3.85 -12.30
CA ALA A 195 -0.43 -5.15 -11.73
C ALA A 195 -1.25 -4.96 -10.44
N GLU A 196 -0.84 -4.02 -9.59
CA GLU A 196 -1.52 -3.69 -8.35
C GLU A 196 -2.90 -3.08 -8.59
N PHE A 197 -3.08 -2.14 -9.53
CA PHE A 197 -4.40 -1.61 -9.88
C PHE A 197 -5.36 -2.67 -10.42
N ILE A 198 -4.87 -3.59 -11.24
CA ILE A 198 -5.66 -4.75 -11.72
C ILE A 198 -6.03 -5.64 -10.54
N ARG A 199 -5.09 -5.91 -9.64
CA ARG A 199 -5.33 -6.74 -8.47
C ARG A 199 -6.35 -6.10 -7.52
N GLU A 200 -6.23 -4.81 -7.24
CA GLU A 200 -7.19 -4.04 -6.43
C GLU A 200 -8.61 -4.17 -6.99
N ALA A 201 -8.78 -3.90 -8.30
CA ALA A 201 -10.06 -4.03 -8.98
C ALA A 201 -10.60 -5.48 -8.95
N ALA A 202 -9.70 -6.47 -9.04
CA ALA A 202 -10.07 -7.88 -8.96
C ALA A 202 -10.44 -8.35 -7.55
N LEU A 203 -9.91 -7.71 -6.50
CA LEU A 203 -10.25 -8.00 -5.09
C LEU A 203 -11.59 -7.41 -4.67
N GLU A 204 -12.07 -6.38 -5.38
CA GLU A 204 -13.33 -5.72 -5.08
C GLU A 204 -14.51 -6.71 -5.16
N GLY A 205 -15.33 -6.75 -4.11
CA GLY A 205 -16.45 -7.69 -3.99
C GLY A 205 -16.09 -9.18 -3.98
N VAL A 206 -14.81 -9.56 -3.78
CA VAL A 206 -14.37 -10.96 -3.66
C VAL A 206 -14.26 -11.34 -2.18
N HIS A 207 -14.76 -12.52 -1.79
CA HIS A 207 -14.73 -13.00 -0.41
C HIS A 207 -13.96 -14.32 -0.27
N ASP A 208 -13.91 -14.84 0.97
CA ASP A 208 -13.33 -16.13 1.35
C ASP A 208 -11.83 -16.23 1.04
N GLU A 209 -11.39 -17.33 0.43
CA GLU A 209 -9.95 -17.59 0.20
C GLU A 209 -9.40 -16.89 -1.04
N LEU A 210 -10.26 -16.40 -1.94
CA LEU A 210 -9.84 -15.84 -3.23
C LEU A 210 -8.94 -14.60 -3.11
N PRO A 211 -9.11 -13.67 -2.15
CA PRO A 211 -8.20 -12.55 -1.95
C PRO A 211 -6.75 -12.97 -1.65
N HIS A 212 -6.57 -14.14 -1.05
CA HIS A 212 -5.25 -14.66 -0.68
C HIS A 212 -4.59 -15.41 -1.84
N SER A 213 -5.35 -16.03 -2.73
CA SER A 213 -4.84 -16.83 -3.86
C SER A 213 -4.69 -16.08 -5.19
N LEU A 214 -4.96 -14.78 -5.23
CA LEU A 214 -4.86 -13.96 -6.44
C LEU A 214 -3.47 -13.33 -6.59
N ALA A 215 -2.85 -13.42 -7.75
CA ALA A 215 -1.68 -12.64 -8.15
C ALA A 215 -1.88 -12.06 -9.56
N VAL A 216 -1.23 -10.94 -9.87
CA VAL A 216 -1.29 -10.32 -11.19
C VAL A 216 0.12 -10.11 -11.70
N VAL A 217 0.36 -10.44 -12.97
CA VAL A 217 1.64 -10.23 -13.65
C VAL A 217 1.36 -9.53 -14.97
N ILE A 218 2.08 -8.44 -15.25
CA ILE A 218 2.12 -7.83 -16.58
C ILE A 218 3.06 -8.66 -17.44
N GLU A 219 2.55 -9.24 -18.53
CA GLU A 219 3.36 -10.00 -19.49
C GLU A 219 4.05 -9.06 -20.48
N GLU A 220 3.32 -8.07 -20.99
CA GLU A 220 3.81 -7.23 -22.07
C GLU A 220 3.13 -5.85 -22.05
N ILE A 221 3.90 -4.83 -22.44
CA ILE A 221 3.41 -3.47 -22.69
C ILE A 221 3.90 -3.09 -24.08
N ILE A 222 2.97 -2.90 -25.02
CA ILE A 222 3.27 -2.64 -26.42
C ILE A 222 2.73 -1.25 -26.80
N PRO A 223 3.60 -0.26 -27.06
CA PRO A 223 3.17 0.99 -27.65
C PRO A 223 2.56 0.76 -29.04
N ARG A 224 1.40 1.36 -29.34
CA ARG A 224 0.83 1.28 -30.69
C ARG A 224 1.47 2.32 -31.60
N GLU A 225 2.36 1.88 -32.48
CA GLU A 225 3.13 2.74 -33.40
C GLU A 225 2.30 3.27 -34.58
N ASP A 226 1.27 2.54 -35.03
CA ASP A 226 0.50 2.82 -36.27
C ASP A 226 -0.56 3.94 -36.13
N ARG A 227 -0.31 4.95 -35.29
CA ARG A 227 -1.27 6.05 -35.07
C ARG A 227 -0.83 7.30 -35.81
N THR A 228 -1.77 8.00 -36.43
CA THR A 228 -1.48 9.31 -37.04
C THR A 228 -1.22 10.36 -35.94
N PRO A 229 -0.48 11.44 -36.22
CA PRO A 229 -0.15 12.48 -35.22
C PRO A 229 -1.36 13.11 -34.52
N GLU A 230 -2.55 13.00 -35.12
CA GLU A 230 -3.81 13.54 -34.59
C GLU A 230 -4.52 12.58 -33.62
N GLN A 231 -4.05 11.33 -33.49
CA GLN A 231 -4.65 10.33 -32.60
C GLN A 231 -3.99 10.32 -31.22
N THR A 232 -4.79 10.16 -30.17
CA THR A 232 -4.27 10.04 -28.80
C THR A 232 -3.30 8.85 -28.69
N PRO A 233 -2.11 9.01 -28.10
CA PRO A 233 -1.19 7.89 -27.87
C PRO A 233 -1.89 6.73 -27.14
N MET A 234 -1.50 5.51 -27.47
CA MET A 234 -2.14 4.31 -26.93
C MET A 234 -1.14 3.18 -26.71
N VAL A 235 -1.35 2.42 -25.63
CA VAL A 235 -0.55 1.24 -25.28
C VAL A 235 -1.43 0.02 -25.06
N ASP A 236 -0.92 -1.15 -25.42
CA ASP A 236 -1.53 -2.44 -25.15
C ASP A 236 -0.85 -3.05 -23.93
N VAL A 237 -1.64 -3.33 -22.89
CA VAL A 237 -1.18 -3.93 -21.64
C VAL A 237 -1.77 -5.32 -21.54
N HIS A 238 -0.92 -6.34 -21.58
CA HIS A 238 -1.29 -7.74 -21.42
C HIS A 238 -0.99 -8.19 -19.99
N ALA A 239 -2.00 -8.67 -19.27
CA ALA A 239 -1.84 -9.10 -17.89
C ALA A 239 -2.49 -10.46 -17.62
N ILE A 240 -1.86 -11.24 -16.74
CA ILE A 240 -2.39 -12.49 -16.22
C ILE A 240 -2.81 -12.34 -14.78
N LEU A 241 -4.04 -12.74 -14.48
CA LEU A 241 -4.53 -13.00 -13.14
C LEU A 241 -4.34 -14.50 -12.82
N TYR A 242 -3.44 -14.80 -11.88
CA TYR A 242 -3.20 -16.15 -11.38
C TYR A 242 -4.10 -16.46 -10.18
N VAL A 243 -4.68 -17.66 -10.19
CA VAL A 243 -5.45 -18.24 -9.08
C VAL A 243 -5.00 -19.68 -8.81
N GLU A 244 -5.31 -20.24 -7.65
CA GLU A 244 -4.86 -21.60 -7.29
C GLU A 244 -5.80 -22.72 -7.77
N ARG A 245 -7.09 -22.41 -8.02
CA ARG A 245 -8.13 -23.41 -8.33
C ARG A 245 -9.05 -22.99 -9.48
N ASP A 246 -9.62 -23.95 -10.20
CA ASP A 246 -10.59 -23.67 -11.28
C ASP A 246 -11.87 -22.99 -10.78
N SER A 247 -12.32 -23.32 -9.56
CA SER A 247 -13.46 -22.65 -8.92
C SER A 247 -13.21 -21.15 -8.76
N GLN A 248 -11.99 -20.78 -8.36
CA GLN A 248 -11.53 -19.41 -8.22
C GLN A 248 -11.48 -18.68 -9.57
N LYS A 249 -10.98 -19.37 -10.62
CA LYS A 249 -11.00 -18.85 -12.01
C LYS A 249 -12.42 -18.53 -12.44
N GLY A 250 -13.37 -19.41 -12.16
CA GLY A 250 -14.80 -19.18 -12.43
C GLY A 250 -15.35 -17.92 -11.73
N ILE A 251 -14.94 -17.67 -10.48
CA ILE A 251 -15.36 -16.47 -9.72
C ILE A 251 -14.78 -15.19 -10.34
N ILE A 252 -13.50 -15.17 -10.70
CA ILE A 252 -12.84 -14.00 -11.31
C ILE A 252 -13.45 -13.67 -12.68
N ILE A 253 -13.72 -14.68 -13.51
CA ILE A 253 -14.35 -14.48 -14.82
C ILE A 253 -15.81 -14.01 -14.66
N GLY A 254 -16.55 -14.65 -13.76
CA GLY A 254 -17.97 -14.40 -13.55
C GLY A 254 -18.85 -14.86 -14.72
N LYS A 255 -20.17 -14.76 -14.55
CA LYS A 255 -21.14 -15.20 -15.55
C LYS A 255 -20.92 -14.45 -16.88
N LYS A 256 -20.64 -15.18 -17.96
CA LYS A 256 -20.35 -14.62 -19.29
C LYS A 256 -19.22 -13.57 -19.31
N GLY A 257 -18.23 -13.68 -18.41
CA GLY A 257 -17.11 -12.74 -18.34
C GLY A 257 -17.45 -11.38 -17.72
N ALA A 258 -18.65 -11.21 -17.15
CA ALA A 258 -19.12 -9.92 -16.65
C ALA A 258 -18.22 -9.33 -15.56
N ARG A 259 -17.66 -10.18 -14.69
CA ARG A 259 -16.78 -9.72 -13.61
C ARG A 259 -15.43 -9.30 -14.16
N LEU A 260 -14.79 -10.12 -14.98
CA LEU A 260 -13.50 -9.78 -15.59
C LEU A 260 -13.58 -8.48 -16.41
N LYS A 261 -14.70 -8.25 -17.11
CA LYS A 261 -14.97 -6.99 -17.79
C LYS A 261 -15.03 -5.80 -16.84
N ALA A 262 -15.67 -5.95 -15.68
CA ALA A 262 -15.74 -4.90 -14.65
C ALA A 262 -14.34 -4.60 -14.06
N VAL A 263 -13.56 -5.64 -13.78
CA VAL A 263 -12.16 -5.53 -13.34
C VAL A 263 -11.34 -4.75 -14.35
N GLY A 264 -11.38 -5.15 -15.62
CA GLY A 264 -10.64 -4.46 -16.69
C GLY A 264 -11.09 -3.02 -16.88
N THR A 265 -12.39 -2.73 -16.75
CA THR A 265 -12.91 -1.35 -16.85
C THR A 265 -12.38 -0.47 -15.72
N ALA A 266 -12.41 -0.95 -14.48
CA ALA A 266 -11.94 -0.19 -13.32
C ALA A 266 -10.42 -0.01 -13.32
N ALA A 267 -9.66 -1.07 -13.60
CA ALA A 267 -8.20 -1.02 -13.64
C ALA A 267 -7.70 -0.11 -14.77
N ARG A 268 -8.28 -0.22 -15.97
CA ARG A 268 -7.90 0.61 -17.12
C ARG A 268 -7.97 2.10 -16.82
N GLY A 269 -9.00 2.57 -16.12
CA GLY A 269 -9.11 4.00 -15.76
C GLY A 269 -7.95 4.49 -14.90
N GLN A 270 -7.46 3.65 -13.97
CA GLN A 270 -6.31 3.98 -13.13
C GLN A 270 -5.00 3.94 -13.94
N ILE A 271 -4.85 2.95 -14.82
CA ILE A 271 -3.67 2.82 -15.68
C ILE A 271 -3.58 3.97 -16.70
N GLU A 272 -4.69 4.39 -17.30
CA GLU A 272 -4.71 5.57 -18.19
C GLU A 272 -4.30 6.85 -17.44
N ALA A 273 -4.69 6.99 -16.17
CA ALA A 273 -4.28 8.13 -15.35
C ALA A 273 -2.78 8.08 -15.01
N LEU A 274 -2.25 6.89 -14.69
CA LEU A 274 -0.82 6.67 -14.42
C LEU A 274 0.04 7.00 -15.65
N LEU A 275 -0.32 6.47 -16.83
CA LEU A 275 0.52 6.59 -18.03
C LEU A 275 0.27 7.86 -18.84
N GLY A 276 -0.83 8.58 -18.58
CA GLY A 276 -1.23 9.76 -19.35
C GLY A 276 -1.65 9.47 -20.81
N VAL A 277 -1.89 8.20 -21.16
CA VAL A 277 -2.24 7.75 -22.52
C VAL A 277 -3.43 6.77 -22.50
N LYS A 278 -4.00 6.47 -23.67
CA LYS A 278 -5.07 5.46 -23.77
C LYS A 278 -4.53 4.06 -23.63
N VAL A 279 -5.32 3.17 -23.04
CA VAL A 279 -4.88 1.80 -22.75
C VAL A 279 -5.88 0.79 -23.33
N TYR A 280 -5.38 -0.19 -24.07
CA TYR A 280 -6.09 -1.45 -24.27
C TYR A 280 -5.59 -2.44 -23.23
N LEU A 281 -6.47 -2.86 -22.32
CA LEU A 281 -6.12 -3.78 -21.26
C LEU A 281 -6.67 -5.18 -21.59
N ASP A 282 -5.77 -6.11 -21.85
CA ASP A 282 -6.07 -7.52 -22.11
C ASP A 282 -5.80 -8.37 -20.87
N LEU A 283 -6.85 -9.02 -20.34
CA LEU A 283 -6.80 -9.76 -19.09
C LEU A 283 -7.05 -11.25 -19.30
N HIS A 284 -6.10 -12.08 -18.89
CA HIS A 284 -6.22 -13.53 -18.92
C HIS A 284 -6.22 -14.13 -17.51
N VAL A 285 -7.06 -15.14 -17.26
CA VAL A 285 -7.08 -15.84 -15.95
C VAL A 285 -6.47 -17.23 -16.10
N LYS A 286 -5.34 -17.48 -15.43
CA LYS A 286 -4.62 -18.77 -15.43
C LYS A 286 -4.68 -19.42 -14.04
N VAL A 287 -4.78 -20.75 -14.02
CA VAL A 287 -4.70 -21.53 -12.78
C VAL A 287 -3.24 -21.95 -12.58
N ALA A 288 -2.67 -21.56 -11.45
CA ALA A 288 -1.34 -21.89 -10.98
C ALA A 288 -1.49 -22.58 -9.61
N LYS A 289 -1.53 -23.92 -9.62
CA LYS A 289 -1.87 -24.69 -8.41
C LYS A 289 -0.81 -24.48 -7.31
N ASP A 290 -1.29 -24.19 -6.10
CA ASP A 290 -0.48 -24.04 -4.88
C ASP A 290 0.70 -23.05 -5.02
N TRP A 291 0.56 -22.03 -5.88
CA TRP A 291 1.65 -21.11 -6.24
C TRP A 291 2.24 -20.38 -5.02
N GLN A 292 1.44 -20.12 -3.98
CA GLN A 292 1.91 -19.48 -2.74
C GLN A 292 2.92 -20.31 -1.94
N ARG A 293 3.11 -21.58 -2.30
CA ARG A 293 4.05 -22.52 -1.67
C ARG A 293 5.21 -22.91 -2.58
N ASP A 294 5.21 -22.48 -3.84
CA ASP A 294 6.23 -22.82 -4.83
C ASP A 294 7.22 -21.65 -5.00
N PRO A 295 8.48 -21.77 -4.53
CA PRO A 295 9.48 -20.72 -4.64
C PRO A 295 9.72 -20.21 -6.06
N LYS A 296 9.61 -21.09 -7.07
CA LYS A 296 9.83 -20.72 -8.48
C LYS A 296 8.67 -19.91 -9.02
N GLN A 297 7.44 -20.25 -8.64
CA GLN A 297 6.26 -19.49 -9.04
C GLN A 297 6.22 -18.13 -8.35
N LEU A 298 6.57 -18.06 -7.07
CA LEU A 298 6.70 -16.79 -6.36
C LEU A 298 7.68 -15.85 -7.07
N GLY A 299 8.89 -16.33 -7.40
CA GLY A 299 9.88 -15.52 -8.11
C GLY A 299 9.40 -15.05 -9.49
N ARG A 300 8.67 -15.90 -10.25
CA ARG A 300 8.06 -15.48 -11.53
C ARG A 300 6.97 -14.44 -11.39
N MET A 301 6.28 -14.42 -10.24
CA MET A 301 5.19 -13.48 -9.95
C MET A 301 5.69 -12.22 -9.23
N GLY A 302 7.01 -12.05 -9.08
CA GLY A 302 7.61 -10.87 -8.46
C GLY A 302 7.56 -10.85 -6.93
N PHE A 303 7.49 -12.02 -6.28
CA PHE A 303 7.59 -12.19 -4.82
C PHE A 303 8.84 -12.97 -4.42
#